data_AF-A0A914MLP7-F1
#
_entry.id   AF-A0A914MLP7-F1
#
_cell.length_a   1.000
_cell.length_b   1.000
_cell.length_c   1.000
_cell.angle_alpha   90.00
_cell.angle_beta   90.00
_cell.angle_gamma   90.00
#
_symmetry.space_group_name_H-M   'P 1'
#
loop_
_entity.id
_entity.type
_entity.pdbx_description
1 polymer ?
#
loop_
_entity_poly.entity_id
_entity_poly.type
_entity_poly.pdbx_seq_one_letter_code
_entity_poly.pdbx_strand_id
1 'polypeptide(L)'
;MNILTSILFLVLFKGLNGASPPFGQLSVKGNKVYGSNNQPVVLAGMSLFWSQWSEGSVFYTANTVQSLKCNWNANVVRAAMGVENGGYLTNPSAEQAKVETVIKAAIAQGIYVIVDWHDHNAQNHVDQAINFFTYIAKTYGSNPNIIYETFNEPLQIDWSIVKSYHEKVVAAIRKYDKKNLIVLGTTTWSQDVDIAAANPVSGSNLCYTLHYYAASHKQSLRDKAQTALNKAKICQKIFPYFAF
;
A
#
# COMPACT_ATOMS: atom_id res chain seq x y z
N MET A 1 -52.80 -1.01 23.11
CA MET A 1 -52.31 -2.06 22.20
C MET A 1 -52.20 -1.37 20.84
N ASN A 2 -51.04 -0.90 20.35
CA ASN A 2 -49.79 -1.60 20.10
C ASN A 2 -48.57 -0.65 20.19
N ILE A 3 -47.51 -1.12 20.83
CA ILE A 3 -46.20 -0.49 20.87
C ILE A 3 -45.44 -1.02 19.64
N LEU A 4 -45.09 -0.15 18.69
CA LEU A 4 -44.11 -0.48 17.65
C LEU A 4 -42.70 -0.23 18.22
N THR A 5 -42.08 -1.29 18.72
CA THR A 5 -40.65 -1.33 19.02
C THR A 5 -39.86 -1.42 17.72
N SER A 6 -39.21 -0.32 17.33
CA SER A 6 -38.19 -0.34 16.28
C SER A 6 -36.92 -1.00 16.82
N ILE A 7 -36.60 -2.19 16.33
CA ILE A 7 -35.35 -2.89 16.63
C ILE A 7 -34.26 -2.30 15.73
N LEU A 8 -33.37 -1.50 16.34
CA LEU A 8 -32.15 -1.01 15.70
C LEU A 8 -31.17 -2.20 15.56
N PHE A 9 -31.03 -2.74 14.35
CA PHE A 9 -29.99 -3.72 14.05
C PHE A 9 -28.62 -3.03 14.07
N LEU A 10 -27.92 -3.14 15.20
CA LEU A 10 -26.51 -2.76 15.30
C LEU A 10 -25.68 -3.83 14.58
N VAL A 11 -25.29 -3.58 13.33
CA VAL A 11 -24.31 -4.43 12.63
C VAL A 11 -22.95 -4.19 13.28
N LEU A 12 -22.62 -5.03 14.27
CA LEU A 12 -21.26 -5.14 14.81
C LEU A 12 -20.36 -5.74 13.73
N PHE A 13 -19.60 -4.89 13.04
CA PHE A 13 -18.47 -5.32 12.23
C PHE A 13 -17.42 -5.95 13.15
N LYS A 14 -17.50 -7.27 13.36
CA LYS A 14 -16.38 -8.04 13.91
C LYS A 14 -15.27 -7.99 12.88
N GLY A 15 -14.22 -7.23 13.16
CA GLY A 15 -12.97 -7.33 12.39
C GLY A 15 -12.55 -8.80 12.32
N LEU A 16 -11.98 -9.21 11.19
CA LEU A 16 -11.33 -10.51 11.09
C LEU A 16 -10.30 -10.62 12.23
N ASN A 17 -10.51 -11.53 13.17
CA ASN A 17 -9.57 -11.82 14.26
C ASN A 17 -8.34 -12.54 13.67
N GLY A 18 -7.52 -11.82 12.90
CA GLY A 18 -6.22 -12.28 12.43
C GLY A 18 -5.14 -12.11 13.50
N ALA A 19 -4.04 -12.83 13.34
CA ALA A 19 -2.86 -12.60 14.17
C ALA A 19 -2.36 -11.16 13.94
N SER A 20 -2.04 -10.45 15.03
CA SER A 20 -1.41 -9.13 14.92
C SER A 20 -0.08 -9.27 14.17
N PRO A 21 0.24 -8.36 13.24
CA PRO A 21 1.51 -8.41 12.52
C PRO A 21 2.68 -8.17 13.49
N PRO A 22 3.91 -8.58 13.14
CA PRO A 22 5.01 -8.73 14.11
C PRO A 22 5.43 -7.44 14.84
N PHE A 23 5.07 -6.26 14.32
CA PHE A 23 5.39 -4.97 14.94
C PHE A 23 4.14 -4.16 15.33
N GLY A 24 2.95 -4.77 15.30
CA GLY A 24 1.68 -4.10 15.62
C GLY A 24 1.35 -2.93 14.67
N GLN A 25 0.69 -1.90 15.19
CA GLN A 25 0.33 -0.71 14.43
C GLN A 25 1.59 0.08 14.03
N LEU A 26 1.80 0.26 12.73
CA LEU A 26 2.90 1.06 12.20
C LEU A 26 2.62 2.55 12.30
N SER A 27 3.65 3.35 12.60
CA SER A 27 3.61 4.82 12.59
C SER A 27 4.88 5.43 12.01
N VAL A 28 4.78 6.55 11.30
CA VAL A 28 5.92 7.32 10.79
C VAL A 28 6.31 8.38 11.79
N LYS A 29 7.60 8.42 12.14
CA LYS A 29 8.21 9.49 12.95
C LYS A 29 9.50 9.93 12.30
N GLY A 30 9.55 11.20 11.90
CA GLY A 30 10.65 11.74 11.13
C GLY A 30 10.82 10.97 9.81
N ASN A 31 11.96 10.32 9.64
CA ASN A 31 12.30 9.56 8.45
C ASN A 31 12.24 8.02 8.62
N LYS A 32 11.57 7.51 9.66
CA LYS A 32 11.48 6.07 9.95
C LYS A 32 10.05 5.61 10.21
N VAL A 33 9.77 4.35 9.92
CA VAL A 33 8.59 3.64 10.43
C VAL A 33 8.93 3.05 11.80
N TYR A 34 7.98 3.14 12.71
CA TYR A 34 8.00 2.59 14.05
C TYR A 34 6.88 1.58 14.26
N GLY A 35 7.15 0.53 15.03
CA GLY A 35 6.12 -0.38 15.55
C GLY A 35 5.41 0.18 16.78
N SER A 36 4.45 -0.60 17.30
CA SER A 36 3.66 -0.23 18.49
C SER A 36 4.50 -0.11 19.78
N ASN A 37 5.65 -0.78 19.82
CA ASN A 37 6.63 -0.68 20.91
C ASN A 37 7.55 0.55 20.82
N ASN A 38 7.27 1.48 19.89
CA ASN A 38 8.07 2.68 19.66
C ASN A 38 9.54 2.40 19.27
N GLN A 39 9.81 1.25 18.65
CA GLN A 39 11.09 0.96 18.00
C GLN A 39 11.00 1.12 16.49
N PRO A 40 12.08 1.59 15.81
CA PRO A 40 12.12 1.65 14.36
C PRO A 40 12.08 0.24 13.76
N VAL A 41 11.38 0.08 12.64
CA VAL A 41 11.18 -1.23 12.00
C VAL A 41 11.50 -1.17 10.51
N VAL A 42 11.95 -2.31 9.99
CA VAL A 42 12.11 -2.57 8.56
C VAL A 42 11.25 -3.79 8.23
N LEU A 43 10.43 -3.68 7.18
CA LEU A 43 9.70 -4.82 6.66
C LEU A 43 10.44 -5.38 5.45
N ALA A 44 10.55 -6.69 5.37
CA ALA A 44 11.21 -7.42 4.30
C ALA A 44 10.28 -8.55 3.83
N GLY A 45 10.15 -8.69 2.52
CA GLY A 45 9.27 -9.66 1.90
C GLY A 45 9.19 -9.46 0.39
N MET A 46 8.14 -9.99 -0.23
CA MET A 46 8.04 -10.11 -1.68
C MET A 46 6.83 -9.35 -2.24
N SER A 47 6.97 -8.85 -3.47
CA SER A 47 5.83 -8.45 -4.29
C SER A 47 5.39 -9.64 -5.09
N LEU A 48 4.08 -9.83 -5.17
CA LEU A 48 3.50 -10.58 -6.27
C LEU A 48 3.67 -9.77 -7.55
N PHE A 49 3.68 -10.47 -8.68
CA PHE A 49 3.68 -9.84 -9.99
C PHE A 49 2.29 -9.27 -10.32
N TRP A 50 2.15 -8.62 -11.47
CA TRP A 50 0.90 -8.06 -11.98
C TRP A 50 -0.26 -9.04 -11.88
N SER A 51 -1.35 -8.62 -11.24
CA SER A 51 -2.49 -9.50 -10.90
C SER A 51 -3.25 -10.04 -12.10
N GLN A 52 -3.29 -9.31 -13.21
CA GLN A 52 -4.08 -9.64 -14.40
C GLN A 52 -3.36 -10.58 -15.36
N TRP A 53 -2.03 -10.64 -15.32
CA TRP A 53 -1.25 -11.49 -16.22
C TRP A 53 -1.16 -12.91 -15.68
N SER A 54 -1.14 -13.90 -16.58
CA SER A 54 -1.11 -15.33 -16.24
C SER A 54 0.06 -15.70 -15.32
N GLU A 55 1.20 -15.06 -15.55
CA GLU A 55 2.47 -15.23 -14.86
C GLU A 55 2.36 -14.82 -13.39
N GLY A 56 1.56 -13.80 -13.08
CA GLY A 56 1.35 -13.31 -11.72
C GLY A 56 0.11 -13.90 -11.05
N SER A 57 -1.01 -13.97 -11.78
CA SER A 57 -2.33 -14.31 -11.25
C SER A 57 -2.38 -15.64 -10.49
N VAL A 58 -1.61 -16.65 -10.94
CA VAL A 58 -1.52 -17.97 -10.29
C VAL A 58 -0.95 -17.92 -8.86
N PHE A 59 -0.26 -16.84 -8.49
CA PHE A 59 0.35 -16.65 -7.18
C PHE A 59 -0.52 -15.84 -6.19
N TYR A 60 -1.69 -15.34 -6.60
CA TYR A 60 -2.64 -14.64 -5.71
C TYR A 60 -3.44 -15.63 -4.86
N THR A 61 -2.75 -16.42 -4.04
CA THR A 61 -3.35 -17.50 -3.24
C THR A 61 -2.90 -17.45 -1.78
N ALA A 62 -3.72 -18.02 -0.88
CA ALA A 62 -3.36 -18.13 0.53
C ALA A 62 -2.10 -19.00 0.75
N ASN A 63 -1.90 -20.04 -0.05
CA ASN A 63 -0.74 -20.93 0.02
C ASN A 63 0.56 -20.20 -0.33
N THR A 64 0.52 -19.31 -1.31
CA THR A 64 1.67 -18.45 -1.65
C THR A 64 2.02 -17.55 -0.47
N VAL A 65 1.04 -16.87 0.12
CA VAL A 65 1.26 -15.98 1.27
C VAL A 65 1.79 -16.75 2.48
N GLN A 66 1.25 -17.94 2.77
CA GLN A 66 1.76 -18.83 3.82
C GLN A 66 3.21 -19.24 3.54
N SER A 67 3.54 -19.61 2.31
CA SER A 67 4.91 -20.00 1.94
C SER A 67 5.90 -18.84 2.07
N LEU A 68 5.50 -17.62 1.70
CA LEU A 68 6.31 -16.42 1.92
C LEU A 68 6.57 -16.18 3.42
N LYS A 69 5.55 -16.37 4.27
CA LYS A 69 5.73 -16.26 5.73
C LYS A 69 6.62 -17.37 6.28
N CYS A 70 6.24 -18.63 6.09
CA CYS A 70 6.82 -19.77 6.79
C CYS A 70 8.17 -20.18 6.22
N ASN A 71 8.37 -20.11 4.90
CA ASN A 71 9.56 -20.64 4.25
C ASN A 71 10.57 -19.54 3.89
N TRP A 72 10.10 -18.31 3.63
CA TRP A 72 10.95 -17.17 3.26
C TRP A 72 11.12 -16.16 4.39
N ASN A 73 10.47 -16.41 5.54
CA ASN A 73 10.49 -15.51 6.71
C ASN A 73 10.04 -14.07 6.38
N ALA A 74 9.17 -13.91 5.38
CA ALA A 74 8.63 -12.61 5.02
C ALA A 74 7.74 -12.06 6.14
N ASN A 75 7.82 -10.77 6.40
CA ASN A 75 6.90 -10.07 7.31
C ASN A 75 5.94 -9.13 6.57
N VAL A 76 6.05 -9.04 5.24
CA VAL A 76 5.16 -8.28 4.37
C VAL A 76 5.02 -8.96 3.01
N VAL A 77 3.84 -8.90 2.42
CA VAL A 77 3.58 -9.26 1.01
C VAL A 77 2.97 -8.07 0.29
N ARG A 78 3.29 -7.84 -0.98
CA ARG A 78 2.68 -6.79 -1.81
C ARG A 78 1.79 -7.39 -2.89
N ALA A 79 0.54 -6.95 -2.94
CA ALA A 79 -0.44 -7.33 -3.94
C ALA A 79 -0.48 -6.25 -5.02
N ALA A 80 0.27 -6.46 -6.10
CA ALA A 80 0.42 -5.55 -7.24
C ALA A 80 -0.79 -5.66 -8.19
N MET A 81 -1.87 -4.96 -7.84
CA MET A 81 -3.12 -5.01 -8.61
C MET A 81 -2.98 -4.21 -9.90
N GLY A 82 -2.90 -4.89 -11.04
CA GLY A 82 -2.88 -4.20 -12.33
C GLY A 82 -4.15 -3.40 -12.55
N VAL A 83 -4.02 -2.19 -13.10
CA VAL A 83 -5.14 -1.25 -13.29
C VAL A 83 -5.55 -1.17 -14.75
N GLU A 84 -4.59 -0.85 -15.62
CA GLU A 84 -4.76 -0.81 -17.08
C GLU A 84 -4.59 -2.22 -17.71
N ASN A 85 -4.73 -2.31 -19.03
CA ASN A 85 -4.36 -3.49 -19.83
C ASN A 85 -4.96 -4.82 -19.33
N GLY A 86 -6.29 -4.87 -19.19
CA GLY A 86 -7.01 -6.04 -18.67
C GLY A 86 -7.06 -6.13 -17.15
N GLY A 87 -6.49 -5.15 -16.44
CA GLY A 87 -6.54 -5.00 -15.00
C GLY A 87 -7.89 -4.50 -14.46
N TYR A 88 -7.84 -3.83 -13.31
CA TYR A 88 -9.01 -3.40 -12.55
C TYR A 88 -10.01 -2.54 -13.34
N LEU A 89 -9.54 -1.71 -14.29
CA LEU A 89 -10.45 -0.89 -15.11
C LEU A 89 -11.35 -1.74 -16.02
N THR A 90 -10.87 -2.90 -16.47
CA THR A 90 -11.62 -3.83 -17.32
C THR A 90 -12.33 -4.90 -16.49
N ASN A 91 -11.68 -5.40 -15.45
CA ASN A 91 -12.14 -6.57 -14.67
C ASN A 91 -12.16 -6.28 -13.16
N PRO A 92 -12.90 -5.25 -12.69
CA PRO A 92 -12.78 -4.74 -11.33
C PRO A 92 -13.06 -5.79 -10.25
N SER A 93 -14.13 -6.58 -10.42
CA SER A 93 -14.48 -7.64 -9.46
C SER A 93 -13.43 -8.75 -9.38
N ALA A 94 -12.85 -9.15 -10.52
CA ALA A 94 -11.88 -10.24 -10.57
C ALA A 94 -10.54 -9.81 -9.95
N GLU A 95 -10.04 -8.63 -10.30
CA GLU A 95 -8.78 -8.12 -9.75
C GLU A 95 -8.90 -7.79 -8.25
N GLN A 96 -10.03 -7.23 -7.83
CA GLN A 96 -10.31 -7.00 -6.41
C GLN A 96 -10.34 -8.32 -5.62
N ALA A 97 -10.97 -9.38 -6.14
CA ALA A 97 -11.03 -10.66 -5.47
C ALA A 97 -9.63 -11.28 -5.24
N LYS A 98 -8.72 -11.12 -6.21
CA LYS A 98 -7.31 -11.54 -6.07
C LYS A 98 -6.62 -10.78 -4.94
N VAL A 99 -6.73 -9.46 -4.91
CA VAL A 99 -6.16 -8.63 -3.84
C VAL A 99 -6.73 -8.98 -2.48
N GLU A 100 -8.05 -9.14 -2.38
CA GLU A 100 -8.71 -9.53 -1.14
C GLU A 100 -8.26 -10.91 -0.64
N THR A 101 -7.96 -11.84 -1.55
CA THR A 101 -7.41 -13.16 -1.21
C THR A 101 -6.06 -12.99 -0.51
N VAL A 102 -5.19 -12.13 -1.04
CA VAL A 102 -3.88 -11.83 -0.44
C VAL A 102 -4.03 -11.09 0.90
N ILE A 103 -4.95 -10.12 0.99
CA ILE A 103 -5.22 -9.38 2.24
C ILE A 103 -5.66 -10.35 3.35
N LYS A 104 -6.68 -11.18 3.06
CA LYS A 104 -7.23 -12.14 4.04
C LYS A 104 -6.16 -13.14 4.48
N ALA A 105 -5.36 -13.63 3.54
CA ALA A 105 -4.27 -14.54 3.85
C ALA A 105 -3.19 -13.87 4.70
N ALA A 106 -2.78 -12.63 4.40
CA ALA A 106 -1.78 -11.91 5.17
C ALA A 106 -2.23 -11.63 6.60
N ILE A 107 -3.49 -11.25 6.78
CA ILE A 107 -4.13 -11.09 8.10
C ILE A 107 -4.14 -12.42 8.87
N ALA A 108 -4.53 -13.52 8.22
CA ALA A 108 -4.54 -14.84 8.85
C ALA A 108 -3.14 -15.32 9.25
N GLN A 109 -2.12 -15.05 8.42
CA GLN A 109 -0.73 -15.41 8.68
C GLN A 109 0.01 -14.42 9.61
N GLY A 110 -0.64 -13.34 10.03
CA GLY A 110 -0.04 -12.33 10.90
C GLY A 110 1.15 -11.61 10.26
N ILE A 111 1.08 -11.31 8.96
CA ILE A 111 2.06 -10.46 8.26
C ILE A 111 1.39 -9.21 7.71
N TYR A 112 2.18 -8.20 7.34
CA TYR A 112 1.66 -7.02 6.66
C TYR A 112 1.32 -7.32 5.20
N VAL A 113 0.40 -6.55 4.63
CA VAL A 113 0.07 -6.55 3.21
C VAL A 113 0.11 -5.13 2.66
N ILE A 114 0.81 -4.95 1.54
CA ILE A 114 0.71 -3.74 0.75
C ILE A 114 -0.33 -3.95 -0.32
N VAL A 115 -1.35 -3.10 -0.28
CA VAL A 115 -2.41 -3.05 -1.28
C VAL A 115 -2.02 -1.99 -2.29
N ASP A 116 -1.52 -2.44 -3.43
CA ASP A 116 -0.88 -1.60 -4.42
C ASP A 116 -1.78 -1.36 -5.64
N TRP A 117 -2.04 -0.08 -5.92
CA TRP A 117 -2.64 0.38 -7.16
C TRP A 117 -1.56 0.44 -8.25
N HIS A 118 -1.38 -0.70 -8.92
CA HIS A 118 -0.28 -0.95 -9.83
C HIS A 118 -0.55 -0.36 -11.22
N ASP A 119 -0.31 0.95 -11.30
CA ASP A 119 -0.59 1.79 -12.47
C ASP A 119 0.62 2.71 -12.74
N HIS A 120 0.75 3.14 -14.00
CA HIS A 120 1.67 4.18 -14.45
C HIS A 120 0.97 5.52 -14.72
N ASN A 121 -0.36 5.51 -14.82
CA ASN A 121 -1.20 6.63 -15.23
C ASN A 121 -2.35 6.92 -14.25
N ALA A 122 -2.17 6.62 -12.95
CA ALA A 122 -3.25 6.71 -11.96
C ALA A 122 -3.88 8.10 -11.84
N GLN A 123 -3.16 9.17 -12.22
CA GLN A 123 -3.70 10.52 -12.31
C GLN A 123 -4.91 10.65 -13.26
N ASN A 124 -5.06 9.71 -14.21
CA ASN A 124 -6.20 9.63 -15.13
C ASN A 124 -7.36 8.77 -14.57
N HIS A 125 -7.13 8.06 -13.45
CA HIS A 125 -8.05 7.07 -12.86
C HIS A 125 -8.40 7.40 -11.40
N VAL A 126 -8.47 8.69 -11.08
CA VAL A 126 -8.60 9.18 -9.69
C VAL A 126 -9.85 8.62 -9.01
N ASP A 127 -11.00 8.63 -9.68
CA ASP A 127 -12.26 8.19 -9.09
C ASP A 127 -12.28 6.67 -8.86
N GLN A 128 -11.67 5.90 -9.75
CA GLN A 128 -11.53 4.45 -9.63
C GLN A 128 -10.61 4.10 -8.45
N ALA A 129 -9.48 4.79 -8.31
CA ALA A 129 -8.58 4.63 -7.18
C ALA A 129 -9.27 5.01 -5.85
N ILE A 130 -9.99 6.13 -5.81
CA ILE A 130 -10.78 6.56 -4.63
C ILE A 130 -11.81 5.49 -4.26
N ASN A 131 -12.54 4.95 -5.23
CA ASN A 131 -13.57 3.93 -4.97
C ASN A 131 -12.94 2.64 -4.42
N PHE A 132 -11.87 2.16 -5.06
CA PHE A 132 -11.15 0.98 -4.62
C PHE A 132 -10.58 1.16 -3.21
N PHE A 133 -9.81 2.22 -2.96
CA PHE A 133 -9.22 2.44 -1.64
C PHE A 133 -10.23 2.77 -0.56
N THR A 134 -11.35 3.41 -0.90
CA THR A 134 -12.49 3.58 0.02
C THR A 134 -13.05 2.23 0.45
N TYR A 135 -13.20 1.29 -0.49
CA TYR A 135 -13.64 -0.07 -0.17
C TYR A 135 -12.64 -0.76 0.76
N ILE A 136 -11.35 -0.75 0.44
CA ILE A 136 -10.32 -1.40 1.28
C ILE A 136 -10.25 -0.76 2.67
N ALA A 137 -10.34 0.57 2.78
CA ALA A 137 -10.31 1.28 4.06
C ALA A 137 -11.54 0.98 4.93
N LYS A 138 -12.74 0.92 4.34
CA LYS A 138 -13.96 0.51 5.07
C LYS A 138 -13.90 -0.92 5.56
N THR A 139 -13.44 -1.83 4.72
CA THR A 139 -13.53 -3.28 4.96
C THR A 139 -12.38 -3.78 5.84
N TYR A 140 -11.17 -3.26 5.62
CA TYR A 140 -9.95 -3.79 6.24
C TYR A 140 -9.16 -2.76 7.06
N GLY A 141 -9.50 -1.47 7.04
CA GLY A 141 -8.70 -0.40 7.66
C GLY A 141 -8.59 -0.46 9.19
N SER A 142 -9.39 -1.28 9.88
CA SER A 142 -9.20 -1.58 11.30
C SER A 142 -8.06 -2.56 11.58
N ASN A 143 -7.54 -3.25 10.56
CA ASN A 143 -6.46 -4.22 10.71
C ASN A 143 -5.10 -3.50 10.56
N PRO A 144 -4.19 -3.62 11.54
CA PRO A 144 -2.86 -3.01 11.47
C PRO A 144 -1.96 -3.62 10.37
N ASN A 145 -2.37 -4.75 9.78
CA ASN A 145 -1.66 -5.42 8.69
C ASN A 145 -1.67 -4.60 7.39
N ILE A 146 -2.65 -3.72 7.19
CA ILE A 146 -2.84 -3.03 5.92
C ILE A 146 -1.84 -1.89 5.75
N ILE A 147 -1.22 -1.85 4.57
CA ILE A 147 -0.44 -0.73 4.06
C ILE A 147 -1.04 -0.39 2.69
N TYR A 148 -1.33 0.87 2.46
CA TYR A 148 -1.85 1.33 1.15
C TYR A 148 -0.68 1.82 0.30
N GLU A 149 -0.60 1.43 -0.96
CA GLU A 149 0.30 2.02 -1.95
C GLU A 149 -0.54 2.59 -3.10
N THR A 150 -0.66 3.91 -3.11
CA THR A 150 -1.73 4.59 -3.86
C THR A 150 -1.41 4.81 -5.34
N PHE A 151 -0.14 4.73 -5.71
CA PHE A 151 0.35 4.85 -7.08
C PHE A 151 1.72 4.17 -7.13
N ASN A 152 1.83 3.06 -7.86
CA ASN A 152 3.07 2.30 -8.03
C ASN A 152 4.22 3.13 -8.62
N GLU A 153 4.11 3.53 -9.89
CA GLU A 153 5.21 4.13 -10.65
C GLU A 153 4.70 5.24 -11.59
N PRO A 154 4.45 6.45 -11.06
CA PRO A 154 4.21 7.62 -11.90
C PRO A 154 5.34 7.79 -12.93
N LEU A 155 4.96 8.08 -14.17
CA LEU A 155 5.93 8.39 -15.24
C LEU A 155 6.61 9.76 -15.00
N GLN A 156 7.26 10.28 -16.03
CA GLN A 156 7.93 11.58 -16.02
C GLN A 156 6.92 12.73 -16.19
N ILE A 157 6.00 12.85 -15.24
CA ILE A 157 5.02 13.94 -15.13
C ILE A 157 5.37 14.84 -13.94
N ASP A 158 4.82 16.05 -13.91
CA ASP A 158 5.11 16.98 -12.81
C ASP A 158 4.65 16.44 -11.45
N TRP A 159 5.50 16.62 -10.42
CA TRP A 159 5.18 16.22 -9.04
C TRP A 159 3.88 16.87 -8.54
N SER A 160 3.52 18.07 -8.99
CA SER A 160 2.28 18.74 -8.62
C SER A 160 1.03 17.94 -9.03
N ILE A 161 1.07 17.25 -10.17
CA ILE A 161 -0.01 16.39 -10.66
C ILE A 161 -0.11 15.14 -9.79
N VAL A 162 1.03 14.47 -9.53
CA VAL A 162 1.11 13.28 -8.67
C VAL A 162 0.68 13.60 -7.24
N LYS A 163 1.12 14.73 -6.69
CA LYS A 163 0.72 15.23 -5.37
C LYS A 163 -0.78 15.47 -5.28
N SER A 164 -1.38 16.12 -6.28
CA SER A 164 -2.82 16.38 -6.33
C SER A 164 -3.65 15.09 -6.35
N TYR A 165 -3.18 14.07 -7.09
CA TYR A 165 -3.75 12.73 -7.05
C TYR A 165 -3.69 12.13 -5.63
N HIS A 166 -2.48 12.12 -5.03
CA HIS A 166 -2.26 11.55 -3.70
C HIS A 166 -3.13 12.22 -2.63
N GLU A 167 -3.25 13.55 -2.64
CA GLU A 167 -4.06 14.28 -1.68
C GLU A 167 -5.54 13.84 -1.70
N LYS A 168 -6.10 13.60 -2.90
CA LYS A 168 -7.48 13.12 -3.05
C LYS A 168 -7.65 11.69 -2.53
N VAL A 169 -6.75 10.78 -2.90
CA VAL A 169 -6.82 9.36 -2.49
C VAL A 169 -6.54 9.21 -0.99
N VAL A 170 -5.57 9.93 -0.45
CA VAL A 170 -5.28 9.99 1.00
C VAL A 170 -6.50 10.49 1.76
N ALA A 171 -7.17 11.55 1.30
CA ALA A 171 -8.38 12.04 1.95
C ALA A 171 -9.49 10.98 1.98
N ALA A 172 -9.69 10.24 0.89
CA ALA A 172 -10.67 9.15 0.81
C ALA A 172 -10.36 8.01 1.79
N ILE A 173 -9.10 7.54 1.84
CA ILE A 173 -8.64 6.52 2.80
C ILE A 173 -8.84 7.03 4.24
N ARG A 174 -8.36 8.24 4.53
CA ARG A 174 -8.41 8.85 5.86
C ARG A 174 -9.82 9.14 6.33
N LYS A 175 -10.84 9.10 5.49
CA LYS A 175 -12.24 9.15 5.95
C LYS A 175 -12.59 7.95 6.84
N TYR A 176 -12.03 6.77 6.55
CA TYR A 176 -12.37 5.49 7.22
C TYR A 176 -11.22 4.92 8.03
N ASP A 177 -9.98 5.08 7.58
CA ASP A 177 -8.79 4.59 8.25
C ASP A 177 -7.87 5.73 8.70
N LYS A 178 -7.85 6.00 10.00
CA LYS A 178 -7.07 7.09 10.59
C LYS A 178 -5.61 6.74 10.89
N LYS A 179 -5.21 5.47 10.79
CA LYS A 179 -3.99 4.97 11.44
C LYS A 179 -3.03 4.26 10.49
N ASN A 180 -3.49 3.48 9.52
CA ASN A 180 -2.57 2.65 8.74
C ASN A 180 -1.65 3.46 7.83
N LEU A 181 -0.52 2.86 7.49
CA LEU A 181 0.50 3.49 6.67
C LEU A 181 0.01 3.65 5.23
N ILE A 182 0.25 4.81 4.64
CA ILE A 182 0.04 5.05 3.20
C ILE A 182 1.40 5.37 2.57
N VAL A 183 1.74 4.68 1.49
CA VAL A 183 2.94 4.87 0.69
C VAL A 183 2.54 5.52 -0.63
N LEU A 184 3.30 6.52 -1.03
CA LEU A 184 2.99 7.42 -2.14
C LEU A 184 4.09 7.31 -3.21
N GLY A 185 3.73 6.85 -4.41
CA GLY A 185 4.63 6.84 -5.57
C GLY A 185 5.22 8.21 -5.87
N THR A 186 6.43 8.23 -6.40
CA THR A 186 7.13 9.45 -6.81
C THR A 186 7.37 9.46 -8.31
N THR A 187 7.69 10.61 -8.90
CA THR A 187 7.86 10.74 -10.35
C THR A 187 9.07 9.94 -10.84
N THR A 188 9.10 9.68 -12.16
CA THR A 188 10.17 8.92 -12.83
C THR A 188 10.28 7.50 -12.27
N TRP A 189 9.19 6.73 -12.36
CA TRP A 189 9.08 5.35 -11.87
C TRP A 189 9.46 5.23 -10.39
N SER A 190 8.91 6.13 -9.56
CA SER A 190 9.21 6.18 -8.13
C SER A 190 10.69 6.38 -7.79
N GLN A 191 11.37 7.31 -8.46
CA GLN A 191 12.78 7.63 -8.22
C GLN A 191 13.02 9.03 -7.65
N ASP A 192 12.11 9.97 -7.86
CA ASP A 192 12.24 11.40 -7.48
C ASP A 192 11.79 11.69 -6.03
N VAL A 193 12.27 10.89 -5.08
CA VAL A 193 11.93 11.03 -3.65
C VAL A 193 12.41 12.35 -3.03
N ASP A 194 13.46 12.95 -3.58
CA ASP A 194 14.01 14.26 -3.22
C ASP A 194 13.11 15.43 -3.66
N ILE A 195 12.36 15.27 -4.75
CA ILE A 195 11.35 16.25 -5.17
C ILE A 195 10.15 16.19 -4.23
N ALA A 196 9.65 14.97 -3.96
CA ALA A 196 8.56 14.76 -3.00
C ALA A 196 8.93 15.27 -1.59
N ALA A 197 10.20 15.09 -1.18
CA ALA A 197 10.76 15.64 0.05
C ALA A 197 10.60 17.15 0.20
N ALA A 198 10.80 17.87 -0.91
CA ALA A 198 10.82 19.32 -0.93
C ALA A 198 9.41 19.91 -0.85
N ASN A 199 8.40 19.17 -1.36
CA ASN A 199 7.01 19.60 -1.37
C ASN A 199 6.08 18.43 -1.02
N PRO A 200 6.07 17.97 0.25
CA PRO A 200 5.37 16.75 0.65
C PRO A 200 3.84 16.87 0.53
N VAL A 201 3.18 15.74 0.35
CA VAL A 201 1.73 15.57 0.52
C VAL A 201 1.37 15.81 2.00
N SER A 202 0.33 16.59 2.25
CA SER A 202 -0.14 16.88 3.60
C SER A 202 -0.88 15.68 4.19
N GLY A 203 -0.59 15.34 5.45
CA GLY A 203 -1.27 14.26 6.16
C GLY A 203 -0.40 13.61 7.21
N SER A 204 -0.88 12.49 7.76
CA SER A 204 -0.18 11.72 8.78
C SER A 204 0.05 10.29 8.33
N ASN A 205 1.12 9.70 8.88
CA ASN A 205 1.54 8.33 8.61
C ASN A 205 1.72 8.02 7.12
N LEU A 206 2.43 8.92 6.43
CA LEU A 206 2.71 8.87 5.01
C LEU A 206 4.19 8.53 4.77
N CYS A 207 4.46 7.67 3.79
CA CYS A 207 5.78 7.34 3.26
C CYS A 207 5.84 7.64 1.76
N TYR A 208 7.04 7.71 1.20
CA TYR A 208 7.25 7.87 -0.24
C TYR A 208 7.99 6.66 -0.80
N THR A 209 7.57 6.22 -1.99
CA THR A 209 8.13 5.06 -2.68
C THR A 209 9.49 5.42 -3.31
N LEU A 210 10.49 4.57 -3.08
CA LEU A 210 11.69 4.49 -3.93
C LEU A 210 11.75 3.11 -4.58
N HIS A 211 11.74 3.05 -5.90
CA HIS A 211 12.06 1.85 -6.66
C HIS A 211 13.48 1.91 -7.22
N TYR A 212 14.15 0.76 -7.22
CA TYR A 212 15.46 0.63 -7.83
C TYR A 212 15.72 -0.79 -8.28
N TYR A 213 16.44 -0.88 -9.38
CA TYR A 213 17.04 -2.10 -9.89
C TYR A 213 18.55 -1.99 -9.80
N ALA A 214 19.18 -2.91 -9.04
CA ALA A 214 20.60 -2.83 -8.72
C ALA A 214 21.53 -2.83 -9.94
N ALA A 215 21.11 -3.44 -11.06
CA ALA A 215 21.87 -3.46 -12.30
C ALA A 215 22.00 -2.06 -12.92
N SER A 216 20.93 -1.26 -12.92
CA SER A 216 20.86 0.05 -13.59
C SER A 216 21.09 1.23 -12.65
N HIS A 217 20.59 1.17 -11.41
CA HIS A 217 20.56 2.30 -10.49
C HIS A 217 21.71 2.22 -9.49
N LYS A 218 22.56 3.25 -9.50
CA LYS A 218 23.82 3.29 -8.74
C LYS A 218 23.82 4.44 -7.72
N GLN A 219 24.93 5.17 -7.62
CA GLN A 219 25.12 6.20 -6.59
C GLN A 219 24.16 7.38 -6.76
N SER A 220 23.87 7.82 -7.98
CA SER A 220 22.97 8.95 -8.23
C SER A 220 21.58 8.76 -7.60
N LEU A 221 20.99 7.56 -7.69
CA LEU A 221 19.71 7.29 -7.05
C LEU A 221 19.83 7.21 -5.51
N ARG A 222 20.95 6.70 -4.99
CA ARG A 222 21.24 6.73 -3.55
C ARG A 222 21.40 8.15 -3.02
N ASP A 223 21.94 9.07 -3.81
CA ASP A 223 22.10 10.48 -3.41
C ASP A 223 20.76 11.21 -3.31
N LYS A 224 19.82 10.91 -4.22
CA LYS A 224 18.43 11.39 -4.14
C LYS A 224 17.73 10.84 -2.90
N ALA A 225 17.89 9.54 -2.62
CA ALA A 225 17.42 8.92 -1.40
C ALA A 225 17.98 9.62 -0.14
N GLN A 226 19.29 9.86 -0.09
CA GLN A 226 19.93 10.51 1.05
C GLN A 226 19.45 11.96 1.22
N THR A 227 19.29 12.70 0.12
CA THR A 227 18.72 14.06 0.12
C THR A 227 17.32 14.07 0.73
N ALA A 228 16.49 13.10 0.36
CA ALA A 228 15.16 12.91 0.90
C ALA A 228 15.21 12.59 2.42
N LEU A 229 16.03 11.62 2.83
CA LEU A 229 16.16 11.21 4.24
C LEU A 229 16.65 12.33 5.17
N ASN A 230 17.47 13.26 4.66
CA ASN A 230 17.98 14.41 5.41
C ASN A 230 16.89 15.47 5.66
N LYS A 231 15.83 15.51 4.84
CA LYS A 231 14.65 16.34 5.07
C LYS A 231 13.69 15.53 5.94
N ALA A 232 13.69 15.81 7.24
CA ALA A 232 13.14 15.03 8.38
C ALA A 232 11.64 14.62 8.37
N LYS A 233 11.01 14.35 7.21
CA LYS A 233 9.60 13.95 7.06
C LYS A 233 9.36 12.79 6.10
N ILE A 234 10.42 12.07 5.69
CA ILE A 234 10.29 11.02 4.66
C ILE A 234 10.72 9.70 5.24
N CYS A 235 9.74 8.86 5.54
CA CYS A 235 10.07 7.47 5.64
C CYS A 235 10.16 6.89 4.23
N GLN A 236 11.39 6.52 3.87
CA GLN A 236 11.70 5.78 2.67
C GLN A 236 11.44 4.32 2.96
N LYS A 237 10.54 3.70 2.20
CA LYS A 237 10.56 2.25 2.13
C LYS A 237 11.17 1.86 0.80
N ILE A 238 12.45 1.51 0.87
CA ILE A 238 13.13 0.77 -0.17
C ILE A 238 12.60 -0.66 -0.04
N PHE A 239 11.65 -1.03 -0.87
CA PHE A 239 11.49 -2.45 -1.15
C PHE A 239 12.43 -2.76 -2.30
N PRO A 240 13.51 -3.52 -2.09
CA PRO A 240 14.18 -4.16 -3.20
C PRO A 240 13.20 -5.15 -3.82
N TYR A 241 12.37 -4.70 -4.75
CA TYR A 241 11.61 -5.60 -5.59
C TYR A 241 12.43 -5.89 -6.83
N PHE A 242 12.86 -7.14 -6.94
CA PHE A 242 13.17 -7.74 -8.23
C PHE A 242 11.83 -8.08 -8.87
N ALA A 243 11.21 -7.13 -9.57
CA ALA A 243 10.23 -7.48 -10.59
C ALA A 243 11.03 -7.86 -11.84
N PHE A 244 11.18 -9.16 -12.08
CA PHE A 244 11.54 -9.69 -13.40
C PHE A 244 10.31 -9.66 -14.28
#